data_AF-A0A0D8HJZ1-F1
#
_entry.id   AF-A0A0D8HJZ1-F1
#
_cell.length_a   1.000
_cell.length_b   1.000
_cell.length_c   1.000
_cell.angle_alpha   90.00
_cell.angle_beta   90.00
_cell.angle_gamma   90.00
#
_symmetry.space_group_name_H-M   'P 1'
#
loop_
_entity.id
_entity.type
_entity.pdbx_description
1 polymer ?
#
loop_
_entity_poly.entity_id
_entity_poly.type
_entity_poly.pdbx_seq_one_letter_code
_entity_poly.pdbx_strand_id
1 'polypeptide(L)'
;MINALYYFGGITDAFLTDHMKTVVLGGSTTQGWDLNSHTSDLAKYLGISIKLAPVRRPQTKGKVERGIRYAKDNFWPARTFTNLADLNEQALSWCRQTDTRVHNGLGETPLEAFANESPYLRAKNLFLEDTHRIVAFKDGWGHVITL
;
A
#
# COMPACT_ATOMS: atom_id res chain seq x y z
N MET A 1 1.77 3.02 2.13
CA MET A 1 2.79 1.96 1.92
C MET A 1 2.98 1.15 3.19
N ILE A 2 3.42 1.79 4.29
CA ILE A 2 3.72 1.14 5.57
C ILE A 2 2.53 0.33 6.14
N ASN A 3 1.31 0.89 6.20
CA ASN A 3 0.13 0.18 6.71
C ASN A 3 -0.18 -1.13 5.96
N ALA A 4 0.11 -1.19 4.66
CA ALA A 4 -0.09 -2.42 3.89
C ALA A 4 0.91 -3.50 4.31
N LEU A 5 2.18 -3.14 4.58
CA LEU A 5 3.18 -4.08 5.09
C LEU A 5 2.76 -4.64 6.45
N TYR A 6 2.20 -3.80 7.33
CA TYR A 6 1.67 -4.28 8.59
C TYR A 6 0.52 -5.26 8.40
N TYR A 7 -0.46 -4.88 7.58
CA TYR A 7 -1.64 -5.69 7.28
C TYR A 7 -1.28 -7.07 6.73
N PHE A 8 -0.36 -7.13 5.75
CA PHE A 8 0.06 -8.39 5.12
C PHE A 8 1.14 -9.15 5.87
N GLY A 9 1.59 -8.68 7.03
CA GLY A 9 2.53 -9.46 7.84
C GLY A 9 3.96 -9.54 7.31
N GLY A 10 4.33 -8.83 6.23
CA GLY A 10 5.67 -8.94 5.66
C GLY A 10 6.05 -7.83 4.68
N ILE A 11 7.25 -7.95 4.11
CA ILE A 11 7.84 -7.00 3.15
C ILE A 11 8.05 -7.70 1.80
N THR A 12 7.70 -7.01 0.71
CA THR A 12 7.97 -7.45 -0.66
C THR A 12 9.36 -7.01 -1.13
N ASP A 13 9.93 -7.65 -2.14
CA ASP A 13 11.23 -7.23 -2.69
C ASP A 13 11.16 -5.96 -3.54
N ALA A 14 9.99 -5.70 -4.11
CA ALA A 14 9.76 -4.52 -4.92
C ALA A 14 8.41 -3.89 -4.65
N PHE A 15 8.35 -2.57 -4.81
CA PHE A 15 7.12 -1.80 -4.79
C PHE A 15 6.94 -1.10 -6.14
N LEU A 16 5.83 -1.39 -6.82
CA LEU A 16 5.51 -0.77 -8.10
C LEU A 16 4.70 0.51 -7.87
N THR A 17 5.14 1.63 -8.44
CA THR A 17 4.47 2.93 -8.29
C THR A 17 4.40 3.69 -9.61
N ASP A 18 3.58 4.74 -9.65
CA ASP A 18 3.46 5.65 -10.78
C ASP A 18 4.64 6.64 -10.84
N HIS A 19 4.80 7.31 -11.99
CA HIS A 19 5.79 8.39 -12.21
C HIS A 19 5.35 9.71 -11.56
N MET A 20 4.89 9.67 -10.31
CA MET A 20 4.48 10.87 -9.59
C MET A 20 5.68 11.63 -9.05
N LYS A 21 5.63 12.97 -9.06
CA LYS A 21 6.71 13.84 -8.54
C LYS A 21 7.05 13.58 -7.07
N THR A 22 6.10 13.05 -6.31
CA THR A 22 6.27 12.61 -4.92
C THR A 22 7.08 11.32 -4.77
N VAL A 23 7.53 10.73 -5.88
CA VAL A 23 8.39 9.53 -5.91
C VAL A 23 9.61 9.79 -6.78
N VAL A 24 9.44 10.40 -7.96
CA VAL A 24 10.47 10.53 -8.99
C VAL A 24 10.66 12.00 -9.38
N LEU A 25 11.90 12.47 -9.38
CA LEU A 25 12.27 13.83 -9.75
C LEU A 25 12.75 13.93 -11.20
N GLY A 26 13.26 12.85 -11.77
CA GLY A 26 13.83 12.82 -13.12
C GLY A 26 14.35 11.44 -13.52
N GLY A 27 15.14 11.40 -14.58
CA GLY A 27 15.81 10.19 -15.06
C GLY A 27 15.15 9.52 -16.26
N SER A 28 15.63 8.32 -16.58
CA SER A 28 15.16 7.53 -17.72
C SER A 28 15.38 6.03 -17.51
N THR A 29 14.73 5.20 -18.31
CA THR A 29 14.95 3.74 -18.27
C THR A 29 16.41 3.35 -18.50
N THR A 30 17.16 4.12 -19.29
CA THR A 30 18.56 3.82 -19.64
C THR A 30 19.54 4.27 -18.55
N GLN A 31 19.25 5.40 -17.90
CA GLN A 31 20.16 6.01 -16.91
C GLN A 31 19.77 5.71 -15.46
N GLY A 32 18.59 5.14 -15.23
CA GLY A 32 17.98 5.03 -13.91
C GLY A 32 17.05 6.21 -13.61
N TRP A 33 16.19 6.02 -12.61
CA TRP A 33 15.24 7.03 -12.16
C TRP A 33 15.75 7.72 -10.91
N ASP A 34 15.71 9.05 -10.91
CA ASP A 34 16.07 9.86 -9.75
C ASP A 34 14.89 9.88 -8.79
N LEU A 35 14.98 9.05 -7.75
CA LEU A 35 13.97 9.05 -6.70
C LEU A 35 14.15 10.27 -5.82
N ASN A 36 13.05 10.79 -5.28
CA ASN A 36 13.17 11.79 -4.22
C ASN A 36 13.84 11.18 -2.98
N SER A 37 14.44 12.05 -2.15
CA SER A 37 15.20 11.63 -0.97
C SER A 37 14.39 10.73 -0.04
N HIS A 38 13.18 11.17 0.34
CA HIS A 38 12.30 10.40 1.24
C HIS A 38 11.96 9.00 0.72
N THR A 39 11.71 8.84 -0.58
CA THR A 39 11.43 7.55 -1.21
C THR A 39 12.68 6.69 -1.25
N SER A 40 13.84 7.28 -1.59
CA SER A 40 15.13 6.57 -1.59
C SER A 40 15.48 6.06 -0.19
N ASP A 41 15.31 6.90 0.83
CA ASP A 41 15.60 6.57 2.22
C ASP A 41 14.65 5.49 2.73
N LEU A 42 13.36 5.58 2.42
CA LEU A 42 12.38 4.55 2.76
C LEU A 42 12.70 3.21 2.06
N ALA A 43 13.08 3.26 0.78
CA ALA A 43 13.44 2.06 0.03
C ALA A 43 14.65 1.34 0.64
N LYS A 44 15.68 2.10 1.01
CA LYS A 44 16.86 1.59 1.72
C LYS A 44 16.50 1.03 3.09
N TYR A 45 15.69 1.77 3.86
CA TYR A 45 15.25 1.38 5.20
C TYR A 45 14.50 0.03 5.19
N LEU A 46 13.61 -0.16 4.22
CA LEU A 46 12.82 -1.39 4.07
C LEU A 46 13.56 -2.49 3.29
N GLY A 47 14.71 -2.17 2.70
CA GLY A 47 15.44 -3.07 1.79
C GLY A 47 14.61 -3.46 0.56
N ILE A 48 13.86 -2.51 -0.02
CA ILE A 48 12.98 -2.75 -1.18
C ILE A 48 13.47 -2.01 -2.42
N SER A 49 13.13 -2.53 -3.59
CA SER A 49 13.34 -1.84 -4.87
C SER A 49 12.08 -1.08 -5.30
N ILE A 50 12.20 0.22 -5.57
CA ILE A 50 11.09 0.99 -6.17
C ILE A 50 11.12 0.80 -7.68
N LYS A 51 10.06 0.19 -8.21
CA LYS A 51 9.85 0.03 -9.65
C LYS A 51 8.80 1.03 -10.11
N LEU A 52 8.99 1.58 -11.29
CA LEU A 52 8.01 2.48 -11.90
C LEU A 52 7.19 1.74 -12.95
N ALA A 53 5.89 1.97 -12.94
CA ALA A 53 4.99 1.46 -13.96
C ALA A 53 5.37 2.05 -15.32
N PRO A 54 5.41 1.26 -16.41
CA PRO A 54 5.82 1.76 -17.71
C PRO A 54 4.98 2.97 -18.17
N VAL A 55 5.65 4.05 -18.55
CA VAL A 55 5.01 5.26 -19.06
C VAL A 55 4.19 4.90 -20.31
N ARG A 56 2.93 5.37 -20.38
CA ARG A 56 2.00 5.18 -21.52
C ARG A 56 1.54 3.75 -21.78
N ARG A 57 1.62 2.84 -20.80
CA ARG A 57 0.94 1.53 -20.84
C ARG A 57 -0.21 1.48 -19.82
N PRO A 58 -1.39 2.04 -20.12
CA PRO A 58 -2.52 2.04 -19.19
C PRO A 58 -3.02 0.63 -18.83
N GLN A 59 -2.76 -0.38 -19.65
CA GLN A 59 -3.15 -1.78 -19.39
C GLN A 59 -2.61 -2.33 -18.05
N THR A 60 -1.42 -1.91 -17.61
CA THR A 60 -0.85 -2.32 -16.32
C THR A 60 -1.56 -1.71 -15.11
N LYS A 61 -2.27 -0.59 -15.29
CA LYS A 61 -3.02 0.09 -14.21
C LYS A 61 -4.44 -0.46 -14.01
N GLY A 62 -4.94 -1.20 -15.00
CA GLY A 62 -6.30 -1.72 -15.01
C GLY A 62 -6.66 -2.66 -13.84
N LYS A 63 -5.70 -3.37 -13.22
CA LYS A 63 -5.99 -4.18 -12.02
C LYS A 63 -6.28 -3.30 -10.80
N VAL A 64 -5.47 -2.27 -10.58
CA VAL A 64 -5.63 -1.31 -9.48
C VAL A 64 -6.91 -0.48 -9.68
N GLU A 65 -7.12 0.04 -10.89
CA GLU A 65 -8.31 0.84 -11.21
C GLU A 65 -9.61 0.04 -11.09
N ARG A 66 -9.61 -1.24 -11.50
CA ARG A 66 -10.75 -2.14 -11.29
C ARG A 66 -11.01 -2.39 -9.81
N GLY A 67 -9.97 -2.57 -8.99
CA GLY A 67 -10.13 -2.71 -7.53
C GLY A 67 -10.72 -1.46 -6.88
N ILE A 68 -10.23 -0.27 -7.25
CA ILE A 68 -10.78 1.01 -6.76
C ILE A 68 -12.25 1.17 -7.15
N ARG A 69 -12.59 0.86 -8.41
CA ARG A 69 -13.97 0.90 -8.89
C ARG A 69 -14.85 -0.09 -8.12
N TYR A 70 -14.39 -1.32 -7.92
CA TYR A 70 -15.10 -2.32 -7.14
C TYR A 70 -15.41 -1.83 -5.72
N ALA A 71 -14.43 -1.24 -5.04
CA ALA A 71 -14.65 -0.63 -3.72
C ALA A 71 -15.67 0.52 -3.79
N LYS A 72 -15.57 1.42 -4.78
CA LYS A 72 -16.55 2.49 -5.02
C LYS A 72 -17.98 1.97 -5.17
N ASP A 73 -18.15 0.92 -5.95
CA ASP A 73 -19.46 0.41 -6.32
C ASP A 73 -20.07 -0.52 -5.26
N ASN A 74 -19.25 -1.09 -4.35
CA ASN A 74 -19.70 -2.14 -3.41
C ASN A 74 -19.48 -1.82 -1.94
N PHE A 75 -18.46 -1.02 -1.59
CA PHE A 75 -18.20 -0.65 -0.20
C PHE A 75 -18.99 0.59 0.22
N TRP A 76 -18.99 1.64 -0.62
CA TRP A 76 -19.51 2.96 -0.27
C TRP A 76 -21.03 3.16 -0.30
N PRO A 77 -21.82 2.50 -1.19
CA PRO A 77 -23.24 2.81 -1.29
C PRO A 77 -23.99 2.68 0.05
N ALA A 78 -24.78 3.71 0.37
CA ALA A 78 -25.63 3.81 1.57
C ALA A 78 -24.92 3.63 2.93
N ARG A 79 -23.59 3.77 2.99
CA ARG A 79 -22.83 3.62 4.24
C ARG A 79 -22.84 4.90 5.07
N THR A 80 -23.07 4.74 6.37
CA THR A 80 -22.93 5.80 7.37
C THR A 80 -21.86 5.41 8.38
N PHE A 81 -21.20 6.41 8.95
CA PHE A 81 -20.17 6.22 9.97
C PHE A 81 -20.14 7.44 10.89
N THR A 82 -19.69 7.22 12.12
CA THR A 82 -19.67 8.22 13.20
C THR A 82 -18.37 9.00 13.23
N ASN A 83 -17.26 8.36 12.86
CA ASN A 83 -15.93 8.95 12.79
C ASN A 83 -15.01 8.14 11.86
N LEU A 84 -13.76 8.60 11.69
CA LEU A 84 -12.79 7.93 10.80
C LEU A 84 -12.36 6.54 11.30
N ALA A 85 -12.34 6.30 12.61
CA ALA A 85 -11.98 4.99 13.15
C ALA A 85 -13.06 3.96 12.82
N ASP A 86 -14.33 4.31 13.04
CA ASP A 86 -15.49 3.50 12.65
C ASP A 86 -15.48 3.18 11.14
N LEU A 87 -15.23 4.17 10.29
CA LEU A 87 -15.10 3.94 8.84
C LEU A 87 -13.97 2.96 8.48
N ASN A 88 -12.81 3.08 9.15
CA ASN A 88 -11.68 2.18 8.92
C ASN A 88 -12.00 0.74 9.38
N GLU A 89 -12.66 0.57 10.51
CA GLU A 89 -13.11 -0.74 10.99
C GLU A 89 -14.11 -1.38 10.03
N GLN A 90 -15.08 -0.59 9.55
CA GLN A 90 -16.03 -1.03 8.54
C GLN A 90 -15.33 -1.45 7.23
N ALA A 91 -14.33 -0.68 6.78
CA ALA A 91 -13.55 -1.00 5.59
C ALA A 91 -12.77 -2.31 5.77
N LEU A 92 -12.11 -2.49 6.91
CA LEU A 92 -11.37 -3.72 7.22
C LEU A 92 -12.29 -4.94 7.30
N SER A 93 -13.47 -4.78 7.92
CA SER A 93 -14.49 -5.85 7.98
C SER A 93 -14.98 -6.22 6.59
N TRP A 94 -15.23 -5.23 5.73
CA TRP A 94 -15.66 -5.47 4.35
C TRP A 94 -14.58 -6.15 3.50
N CYS A 95 -13.30 -5.77 3.67
CA CYS A 95 -12.18 -6.47 3.02
C CYS A 95 -12.16 -7.94 3.42
N ARG A 96 -12.22 -8.24 4.72
CA ARG A 96 -12.25 -9.63 5.22
C ARG A 96 -13.40 -10.46 4.64
N GLN A 97 -14.58 -9.86 4.46
CA GLN A 97 -15.73 -10.54 3.86
C GLN A 97 -15.59 -10.73 2.34
N THR A 98 -14.92 -9.80 1.67
CA THR A 98 -14.70 -9.87 0.22
C THR A 98 -13.61 -10.90 -0.11
N ASP A 99 -12.58 -10.99 0.73
CA ASP A 99 -11.42 -11.88 0.55
C ASP A 99 -11.79 -13.37 0.62
N THR A 100 -12.98 -13.73 1.13
CA THR A 100 -13.49 -15.11 1.15
C THR A 100 -14.30 -15.50 -0.08
N ARG A 101 -14.53 -14.57 -1.02
CA ARG A 101 -15.28 -14.86 -2.25
C ARG A 101 -14.34 -15.40 -3.31
N VAL A 102 -14.80 -16.37 -4.12
CA VAL A 102 -14.02 -16.89 -5.24
C VAL A 102 -13.93 -15.82 -6.32
N HIS A 103 -12.70 -15.49 -6.75
CA HIS A 103 -12.48 -14.56 -7.84
C HIS A 103 -12.35 -15.30 -9.16
N ASN A 104 -13.23 -15.02 -10.12
CA ASN A 104 -13.25 -15.67 -11.45
C ASN A 104 -11.91 -15.62 -12.20
N GLY A 105 -11.07 -14.61 -11.93
CA GLY A 105 -9.76 -14.49 -12.57
C GLY A 105 -8.64 -15.32 -11.91
N LEU A 106 -8.82 -15.75 -10.66
CA LEU A 106 -7.87 -16.62 -9.95
C LEU A 106 -8.36 -18.07 -9.88
N GLY A 107 -9.68 -18.30 -9.90
CA GLY A 107 -10.26 -19.63 -9.66
C GLY A 107 -10.29 -20.02 -8.17
N GLU A 108 -9.68 -19.21 -7.31
CA GLU A 108 -9.63 -19.34 -5.85
C GLU A 108 -10.01 -18.01 -5.18
N THR A 109 -10.13 -18.02 -3.85
CA THR A 109 -10.34 -16.80 -3.05
C THR A 109 -9.04 -16.02 -2.87
N PRO A 110 -9.08 -14.68 -2.72
CA PRO A 110 -7.91 -13.88 -2.37
C PRO A 110 -7.23 -14.35 -1.08
N LEU A 111 -8.01 -14.85 -0.12
CA LEU A 111 -7.50 -15.40 1.13
C LEU A 111 -6.64 -16.65 0.90
N GLU A 112 -7.10 -17.58 0.06
CA GLU A 112 -6.35 -18.79 -0.31
C GLU A 112 -5.08 -18.45 -1.10
N ALA A 113 -5.21 -17.57 -2.11
CA ALA A 113 -4.08 -17.09 -2.88
C ALA A 113 -3.02 -16.44 -1.98
N PHE A 114 -3.46 -15.60 -1.03
CA PHE A 114 -2.57 -14.97 -0.06
C PHE A 114 -1.94 -15.99 0.89
N ALA A 115 -2.66 -17.01 1.35
CA ALA A 115 -2.08 -18.06 2.17
C ALA A 115 -0.95 -18.80 1.44
N ASN A 116 -1.10 -19.01 0.12
CA ASN A 116 -0.07 -19.62 -0.73
C ASN A 116 1.14 -18.69 -0.98
N GLU A 117 0.91 -17.37 -1.09
CA GLU A 117 1.96 -16.39 -1.42
C GLU A 117 2.67 -15.80 -0.18
N SER A 118 1.99 -15.71 0.97
CA SER A 118 2.52 -15.09 2.19
C SER A 118 3.84 -15.69 2.70
N PRO A 119 4.15 -17.00 2.54
CA PRO A 119 5.45 -17.56 2.94
C PRO A 119 6.64 -16.98 2.16
N TYR A 120 6.40 -16.36 0.99
CA TYR A 120 7.44 -15.71 0.19
C TYR A 120 7.69 -14.26 0.61
N LEU A 121 6.89 -13.71 1.52
CA LEU A 121 7.15 -12.39 2.07
C LEU A 121 8.37 -12.45 2.99
N ARG A 122 9.24 -11.43 2.89
CA ARG A 122 10.30 -11.27 3.87
C ARG A 122 9.70 -10.87 5.20
N ALA A 123 10.25 -11.42 6.28
CA ALA A 123 9.89 -10.99 7.62
C ALA A 123 10.08 -9.47 7.74
N LYS A 124 9.16 -8.82 8.46
CA LYS A 124 9.35 -7.42 8.83
C LYS A 124 10.66 -7.33 9.62
N ASN A 125 11.57 -6.43 9.25
CA ASN A 125 12.70 -6.13 10.12
C ASN A 125 12.15 -5.71 11.49
N LEU A 126 12.74 -6.20 12.60
CA LEU A 126 12.31 -5.85 13.97
C LEU A 126 12.15 -4.32 14.19
N PHE A 127 12.91 -3.52 13.44
CA PHE A 127 12.86 -2.05 13.47
C PHE A 127 11.54 -1.43 12.99
N LEU A 128 10.67 -2.17 12.31
CA LEU A 128 9.31 -1.69 12.01
C LEU A 128 8.41 -1.71 13.26
N GLU A 129 8.73 -2.47 14.31
CA GLU A 129 7.89 -2.49 15.51
C GLU A 129 7.96 -1.17 16.31
N ASP A 130 9.08 -0.44 16.19
CA ASP A 130 9.31 0.82 16.92
C ASP A 130 8.60 2.04 16.32
N THR A 131 8.18 1.99 15.06
CA THR A 131 7.46 3.11 14.40
C THR A 131 6.04 3.33 14.92
N HIS A 132 5.49 2.41 15.73
CA HIS A 132 4.20 2.59 16.37
C HIS A 132 4.23 3.50 17.61
N ARG A 133 5.40 4.02 18.01
CA ARG A 133 5.50 4.92 19.18
C ARG A 133 5.71 6.40 18.91
N ILE A 134 6.06 6.84 17.71
CA ILE A 134 6.20 8.27 17.43
C ILE A 134 5.81 8.57 15.98
N VAL A 135 4.58 9.04 15.77
CA VAL A 135 4.26 9.94 14.65
C VAL A 135 4.05 11.33 15.25
N ALA A 136 5.15 11.98 15.63
CA ALA A 136 5.13 13.41 15.93
C ALA A 136 5.18 14.16 14.60
N PHE A 137 4.03 14.68 14.14
CA PHE A 137 4.04 15.75 13.15
C PHE A 137 4.38 17.06 13.88
N LYS A 138 5.51 17.66 13.54
CA LYS A 138 5.81 19.04 13.93
C LYS A 138 5.10 19.94 12.93
N ASP A 139 4.04 20.62 13.37
CA ASP A 139 3.45 21.68 12.56
C ASP A 139 4.38 22.91 12.54
N GLY A 140 4.11 23.85 11.62
CA GLY A 140 4.88 25.10 11.48
C GLY A 140 4.86 26.04 12.69
N TRP A 141 4.26 25.61 13.81
CA TRP A 141 4.15 26.35 15.06
C TRP A 141 4.74 25.60 16.27
N GLY A 142 5.35 24.43 16.04
CA GLY A 142 6.18 23.75 17.05
C GLY A 142 5.43 22.94 18.10
N HIS A 143 4.15 22.64 17.89
CA HIS A 143 3.40 21.76 18.81
C HIS A 143 3.56 20.30 18.41
N VAL A 144 3.69 19.43 19.41
CA VAL A 144 3.72 17.97 19.25
C VAL A 144 2.35 17.45 19.64
N ILE A 145 1.55 17.03 18.65
CA ILE A 145 0.27 16.37 18.90
C ILE A 145 0.54 14.86 18.96
N THR A 146 0.17 14.24 20.08
CA THR A 146 0.23 12.78 20.28
C THR A 146 -1.17 12.21 20.00
N LEU A 147 -1.26 11.21 19.13
CA LEU A 147 -2.44 10.33 19.02
C LEU A 147 -2.11 9.00 19.69
#